data_AF-A0A7S0ULN6-F1
#
_entry.id   AF-A0A7S0ULN6-F1
#
_cell.length_a   1.000
_cell.length_b   1.000
_cell.length_c   1.000
_cell.angle_alpha   90.00
_cell.angle_beta   90.00
_cell.angle_gamma   90.00
#
_symmetry.space_group_name_H-M   'P 1'
#
loop_
_entity.id
_entity.type
_entity.pdbx_description
1 polymer ?
#
loop_
_entity_poly.entity_id
_entity_poly.type
_entity_poly.pdbx_seq_one_letter_code
_entity_poly.pdbx_strand_id
1 'polypeptide(L)'
;MEVMLAFYSSRNCVRQRFSCMQRKQRLIDSLIEKLVPMKHMHETVVVVGSAYFATTFHNSRATQVAMLIKELAKRRRVLLMDEYFTTQMCSGCNIHLPGRKDTSCEVHMSCEHAIPIRKYYKLRSVESRPPSSTSNKRNVKKQLAPSPASKTTPHSAICMPSFIRIPLKPPDPRDPPLEQGKHTSHTYTSIVHGLKQCVHCGRYWNRDVSAARNIGWCFLSLCLTGQRPPHLRRPISKKQRVISSRTLDTANASTTAIS
;
A
#
# COMPACT_ATOMS: atom_id res chain seq x y z
N MET A 1 2.74 -20.65 -39.46
CA MET A 1 3.34 -19.49 -38.77
C MET A 1 2.98 -18.15 -39.44
N GLU A 2 2.96 -18.07 -40.77
CA GLU A 2 2.64 -16.84 -41.52
C GLU A 2 1.29 -16.21 -41.15
N VAL A 3 0.24 -17.03 -40.98
CA VAL A 3 -1.11 -16.54 -40.59
C VAL A 3 -1.09 -15.79 -39.26
N MET A 4 -0.34 -16.28 -38.26
CA MET A 4 -0.22 -15.59 -36.98
C MET A 4 0.57 -14.29 -37.11
N LEU A 5 1.67 -14.29 -37.85
CA LEU A 5 2.44 -13.07 -38.09
C LEU A 5 1.62 -12.02 -38.83
N ALA A 6 0.87 -12.39 -39.86
CA ALA A 6 -0.07 -11.51 -40.58
C ALA A 6 -1.14 -10.94 -39.65
N PHE A 7 -1.72 -11.76 -38.76
CA PHE A 7 -2.69 -11.29 -37.77
C PHE A 7 -2.07 -10.29 -36.78
N TYR A 8 -0.94 -10.61 -36.17
CA TYR A 8 -0.30 -9.75 -35.15
C TYR A 8 0.34 -8.48 -35.72
N SER A 9 0.69 -8.47 -37.00
CA SER A 9 1.19 -7.30 -37.74
C SER A 9 0.07 -6.47 -38.38
N SER A 10 -1.16 -6.99 -38.43
CA SER A 10 -2.28 -6.25 -39.00
C SER A 10 -2.49 -4.90 -38.29
N ARG A 11 -2.87 -3.87 -39.07
CA ARG A 11 -3.12 -2.51 -38.54
C ARG A 11 -4.12 -2.51 -37.39
N ASN A 12 -5.13 -3.38 -37.44
CA ASN A 12 -6.14 -3.53 -36.40
C ASN A 12 -5.53 -4.04 -35.09
N CYS A 13 -4.70 -5.10 -35.15
CA CYS A 13 -4.02 -5.63 -33.97
C CYS A 13 -3.07 -4.58 -33.36
N VAL A 14 -2.29 -3.88 -34.20
CA VAL A 14 -1.38 -2.82 -33.75
C VAL A 14 -2.14 -1.68 -33.05
N ARG A 15 -3.25 -1.21 -33.65
CA ARG A 15 -4.11 -0.15 -33.06
C ARG A 15 -4.73 -0.59 -31.73
N GLN A 16 -5.17 -1.84 -31.64
CA GLN A 16 -5.71 -2.39 -30.40
C GLN A 16 -4.65 -2.47 -29.31
N ARG A 17 -3.44 -2.97 -29.63
CA ARG A 17 -2.29 -3.01 -28.70
C ARG A 17 -1.94 -1.61 -28.19
N PHE A 18 -1.86 -0.63 -29.09
CA PHE A 18 -1.61 0.76 -28.72
C PHE A 18 -2.71 1.32 -27.79
N SER A 19 -3.98 1.05 -28.10
CA SER A 19 -5.11 1.49 -27.26
C SER A 19 -5.09 0.84 -25.87
N CYS A 20 -4.79 -0.45 -25.78
CA CYS A 20 -4.62 -1.17 -24.51
C CYS A 20 -3.46 -0.59 -23.70
N MET A 21 -2.34 -0.28 -24.35
CA MET A 21 -1.18 0.37 -23.71
C MET A 21 -1.54 1.75 -23.17
N GLN A 22 -2.26 2.59 -23.95
CA GLN A 22 -2.71 3.90 -23.48
C GLN A 22 -3.67 3.81 -22.29
N ARG A 23 -4.65 2.89 -22.34
CA ARG A 23 -5.59 2.68 -21.22
C ARG A 23 -4.86 2.22 -19.96
N LYS A 24 -3.91 1.30 -20.11
CA LYS A 24 -3.03 0.85 -19.02
C LYS A 24 -2.26 2.02 -18.42
N GLN A 25 -1.65 2.88 -19.24
CA GLN A 25 -0.90 4.03 -18.75
C GLN A 25 -1.81 5.01 -17.99
N ARG A 26 -2.97 5.36 -18.55
CA ARG A 26 -3.95 6.24 -17.88
C ARG A 26 -4.43 5.67 -16.55
N LEU A 27 -4.63 4.36 -16.47
CA LEU A 27 -5.01 3.69 -15.23
C LEU A 27 -3.91 3.80 -14.18
N ILE A 28 -2.65 3.53 -14.56
CA ILE A 28 -1.50 3.68 -13.66
C ILE A 28 -1.38 5.13 -13.19
N ASP A 29 -1.52 6.10 -14.10
CA ASP A 29 -1.47 7.52 -13.75
C ASP A 29 -2.57 7.90 -12.75
N SER A 30 -3.80 7.44 -12.98
CA SER A 30 -4.92 7.66 -12.06
C SER A 30 -4.70 7.01 -10.70
N LEU A 31 -4.08 5.82 -10.64
CA LEU A 31 -3.75 5.17 -9.38
C LEU A 31 -2.66 5.93 -8.62
N ILE A 32 -1.61 6.37 -9.32
CA ILE A 32 -0.51 7.15 -8.71
C ILE A 32 -1.04 8.45 -8.14
N GLU A 33 -1.91 9.17 -8.87
CA GLU A 33 -2.53 10.41 -8.39
C GLU A 33 -3.36 10.21 -7.12
N LYS A 34 -4.09 9.10 -7.05
CA LYS A 34 -4.89 8.74 -5.87
C LYS A 34 -4.04 8.37 -4.66
N LEU A 35 -2.88 7.73 -4.90
CA LEU A 35 -1.97 7.33 -3.83
C LEU A 35 -1.19 8.51 -3.27
N VAL A 36 -0.74 9.42 -4.14
CA VAL A 36 0.06 10.59 -3.78
C VAL A 36 -0.41 11.80 -4.59
N PRO A 37 -1.27 12.66 -4.01
CA PRO A 37 -1.75 13.85 -4.70
C PRO A 37 -0.59 14.74 -5.16
N MET A 38 -0.70 15.30 -6.37
CA MET A 38 0.38 16.10 -6.98
C MET A 38 0.83 17.30 -6.14
N LYS A 39 -0.05 17.84 -5.30
CA LYS A 39 0.26 18.98 -4.41
C LYS A 39 1.46 18.74 -3.49
N HIS A 40 1.70 17.49 -3.08
CA HIS A 40 2.77 17.12 -2.14
C HIS A 40 3.86 16.25 -2.80
N MET A 41 4.07 16.45 -4.10
CA MET A 41 4.97 15.65 -4.92
C MET A 41 6.39 15.54 -4.35
N HIS A 42 6.99 16.64 -3.90
CA HIS A 42 8.38 16.69 -3.44
C HIS A 42 8.54 16.33 -1.95
N GLU A 43 7.46 16.33 -1.19
CA GLU A 43 7.45 16.10 0.26
C GLU A 43 7.09 14.64 0.60
N THR A 44 6.57 13.90 -0.37
CA THR A 44 6.08 12.53 -0.14
C THR A 44 7.13 11.50 -0.51
N VAL A 45 7.52 10.69 0.48
CA VAL A 45 8.28 9.46 0.27
C VAL A 45 7.32 8.28 0.32
N VAL A 46 7.32 7.44 -0.71
CA VAL A 46 6.50 6.23 -0.74
C VAL A 46 7.33 5.06 -0.22
N VAL A 47 6.87 4.46 0.86
CA VAL A 47 7.54 3.30 1.46
C VAL A 47 6.76 2.05 1.09
N VAL A 48 7.44 1.07 0.52
CA VAL A 48 6.84 -0.18 0.07
C VAL A 48 7.60 -1.34 0.67
N GLY A 49 6.89 -2.39 1.05
CA GLY A 49 7.52 -3.64 1.44
C GLY A 49 8.31 -4.24 0.28
N SER A 50 9.47 -4.82 0.56
CA SER A 50 10.26 -5.52 -0.42
C SER A 50 9.53 -6.81 -0.80
N ALA A 51 8.79 -6.74 -1.91
CA ALA A 51 7.91 -7.79 -2.41
C ALA A 51 8.66 -9.04 -2.95
N TYR A 52 9.70 -9.50 -2.25
CA TYR A 52 10.47 -10.72 -2.53
C TYR A 52 9.61 -12.00 -2.56
N PHE A 53 8.36 -11.92 -2.14
CA PHE A 53 7.40 -13.00 -2.34
C PHE A 53 7.22 -13.36 -3.83
N ALA A 54 7.27 -12.39 -4.74
CA ALA A 54 7.08 -12.68 -6.17
C ALA A 54 8.26 -13.47 -6.77
N THR A 55 9.47 -13.31 -6.24
CA THR A 55 10.66 -14.03 -6.74
C THR A 55 10.71 -15.48 -6.31
N THR A 56 9.96 -15.87 -5.27
CA THR A 56 9.94 -17.25 -4.75
C THR A 56 8.86 -18.14 -5.38
N PHE A 57 7.84 -17.56 -6.03
CA PHE A 57 6.80 -18.33 -6.74
C PHE A 57 7.08 -18.33 -8.24
N HIS A 58 7.78 -19.38 -8.71
CA HIS A 58 8.29 -19.53 -10.08
C HIS A 58 7.29 -19.40 -11.26
N ASN A 59 5.98 -19.30 -11.01
CA ASN A 59 4.96 -19.14 -12.06
C ASN A 59 4.00 -17.97 -11.82
N SER A 60 4.27 -17.14 -10.81
CA SER A 60 3.44 -15.96 -10.56
C SER A 60 3.89 -14.84 -11.49
N ARG A 61 3.05 -14.44 -12.44
CA ARG A 61 3.26 -13.24 -13.27
C ARG A 61 3.71 -12.10 -12.36
N ALA A 62 4.75 -11.36 -12.77
CA ALA A 62 5.22 -10.17 -12.05
C ALA A 62 4.01 -9.37 -11.58
N THR A 63 3.83 -9.29 -10.26
CA THR A 63 2.59 -8.80 -9.67
C THR A 63 2.33 -7.39 -10.19
N GLN A 64 1.06 -7.04 -10.45
CA GLN A 64 0.67 -5.70 -10.90
C GLN A 64 1.28 -4.60 -10.00
N VAL A 65 1.55 -4.93 -8.74
CA VAL A 65 2.29 -4.15 -7.75
C VAL A 65 3.72 -3.80 -8.21
N ALA A 66 4.51 -4.74 -8.74
CA ALA A 66 5.87 -4.47 -9.19
C ALA A 66 5.91 -3.44 -10.33
N MET A 67 4.96 -3.54 -11.26
CA MET A 67 4.80 -2.56 -12.33
C MET A 67 4.41 -1.19 -11.78
N LEU A 68 3.47 -1.14 -10.83
CA LEU A 68 3.07 0.11 -10.18
C LEU A 68 4.23 0.74 -9.41
N ILE A 69 5.01 -0.04 -8.66
CA ILE A 69 6.22 0.41 -7.96
C ILE A 69 7.23 0.98 -8.94
N LYS A 70 7.47 0.31 -10.08
CA LYS A 70 8.39 0.80 -11.11
C LYS A 70 7.95 2.15 -11.69
N GLU A 71 6.67 2.31 -11.98
CA GLU A 71 6.13 3.58 -12.48
C GLU A 71 6.11 4.68 -11.40
N LEU A 72 5.82 4.32 -10.15
CA LEU A 72 5.94 5.23 -9.00
C LEU A 72 7.38 5.72 -8.83
N ALA A 73 8.37 4.83 -8.91
CA ALA A 73 9.78 5.14 -8.73
C ALA A 73 10.34 6.10 -9.80
N LYS A 74 9.76 6.13 -11.00
CA LYS A 74 10.11 7.13 -12.03
C LYS A 74 9.71 8.55 -11.66
N ARG A 75 8.70 8.71 -10.78
CA ARG A 75 8.07 9.99 -10.47
C ARG A 75 8.30 10.45 -9.04
N ARG A 76 8.62 9.52 -8.14
CA ARG A 76 8.68 9.71 -6.69
C ARG A 76 9.84 8.93 -6.10
N ARG A 77 10.30 9.39 -4.94
CA ARG A 77 11.23 8.63 -4.13
C ARG A 77 10.47 7.45 -3.50
N VAL A 78 10.80 6.25 -3.97
CA VAL A 78 10.28 5.00 -3.44
C VAL A 78 11.36 4.31 -2.63
N LEU A 79 11.04 3.93 -1.39
CA LEU A 79 11.93 3.17 -0.52
C LEU A 79 11.38 1.77 -0.31
N LEU A 80 12.22 0.77 -0.55
CA LEU A 80 11.90 -0.62 -0.27
C LEU A 80 12.33 -0.98 1.15
N MET A 81 11.41 -1.58 1.90
CA MET A 81 11.59 -1.92 3.31
C MET A 81 11.46 -3.43 3.53
N ASP A 82 12.34 -4.03 4.31
CA ASP A 82 12.27 -5.47 4.63
C ASP A 82 10.99 -5.80 5.40
N GLU A 83 10.20 -6.73 4.88
CA GLU A 83 8.88 -7.15 5.39
C GLU A 83 8.95 -8.15 6.56
N TYR A 84 10.10 -8.32 7.20
CA TYR A 84 10.25 -9.24 8.31
C TYR A 84 9.19 -9.02 9.42
N PHE A 85 8.38 -10.07 9.66
CA PHE A 85 7.26 -10.11 10.60
C PHE A 85 6.15 -9.06 10.45
N THR A 86 6.13 -8.27 9.37
CA THR A 86 5.12 -7.21 9.21
C THR A 86 3.70 -7.75 9.09
N THR A 87 3.50 -8.94 8.52
CA THR A 87 2.19 -9.63 8.43
C THR A 87 1.88 -10.51 9.64
N GLN A 88 2.88 -10.76 10.48
CA GLN A 88 2.79 -11.68 11.62
C GLN A 88 2.59 -10.94 12.94
N MET A 89 2.84 -9.64 13.00
CA MET A 89 2.66 -8.83 14.20
C MET A 89 1.40 -7.96 14.11
N CYS A 90 0.66 -7.89 15.21
CA CYS A 90 -0.48 -6.99 15.35
C CYS A 90 0.01 -5.54 15.34
N SER A 91 -0.41 -4.74 14.36
CA SER A 91 -0.01 -3.32 14.28
C SER A 91 -0.57 -2.43 15.40
N GLY A 92 -1.45 -2.96 16.25
CA GLY A 92 -2.01 -2.23 17.40
C GLY A 92 -1.29 -2.48 18.71
N CYS A 93 -0.89 -3.73 18.99
CA CYS A 93 -0.32 -4.13 20.28
C CYS A 93 1.03 -4.85 20.16
N ASN A 94 1.57 -4.98 18.96
CA ASN A 94 2.91 -5.53 18.69
C ASN A 94 3.12 -6.97 19.17
N ILE A 95 2.04 -7.75 19.27
CA ILE A 95 2.06 -9.18 19.63
C ILE A 95 1.87 -10.03 18.37
N HIS A 96 2.43 -11.24 18.39
CA HIS A 96 2.31 -12.18 17.29
C HIS A 96 0.83 -12.54 17.04
N LEU A 97 0.40 -12.37 15.79
CA LEU A 97 -0.88 -12.84 15.31
C LEU A 97 -0.82 -14.36 15.16
N PRO A 98 -1.93 -15.05 15.44
CA PRO A 98 -1.98 -16.50 15.34
C PRO A 98 -1.64 -17.00 13.93
N GLY A 99 -1.03 -18.19 13.87
CA GLY A 99 -0.60 -18.83 12.64
C GLY A 99 -1.78 -19.28 11.79
N ARG A 100 -1.54 -19.63 10.52
CA ARG A 100 -2.57 -20.14 9.62
C ARG A 100 -3.20 -21.45 10.13
N LYS A 101 -2.45 -22.24 10.90
CA LYS A 101 -2.90 -23.48 11.51
C LYS A 101 -3.75 -23.25 12.76
N ASP A 102 -3.60 -22.09 13.39
CA ASP A 102 -4.22 -21.74 14.67
C ASP A 102 -5.42 -20.80 14.49
N THR A 103 -5.85 -20.56 13.24
CA THR A 103 -6.90 -19.60 12.88
C THR A 103 -8.02 -20.26 12.09
N SER A 104 -8.68 -21.26 12.67
CA SER A 104 -10.14 -21.32 12.53
C SER A 104 -10.71 -20.20 13.39
N CYS A 105 -10.56 -18.95 12.94
CA CYS A 105 -11.43 -17.90 13.46
C CYS A 105 -12.83 -18.23 12.94
N GLU A 106 -13.55 -19.05 13.69
CA GLU A 106 -15.00 -19.14 13.58
C GLU A 106 -15.53 -17.76 13.95
N VAL A 107 -15.63 -16.89 12.94
CA VAL A 107 -16.33 -15.64 13.11
C VAL A 107 -17.79 -16.04 13.22
N HIS A 108 -18.27 -16.25 14.45
CA HIS A 108 -19.69 -16.31 14.75
C HIS A 108 -20.28 -14.92 14.48
N MET A 109 -20.53 -14.61 13.21
CA MET A 109 -21.38 -13.49 12.82
C MET A 109 -22.81 -13.88 13.13
N SER A 110 -23.32 -13.50 14.30
CA SER A 110 -24.76 -13.42 14.49
C SER A 110 -25.33 -12.45 13.45
N CYS A 111 -26.39 -12.85 12.74
CA CYS A 111 -26.97 -12.09 11.62
C CYS A 111 -27.33 -10.64 11.99
N GLU A 112 -27.55 -10.35 13.28
CA GLU A 112 -27.92 -9.02 13.77
C GLU A 112 -26.78 -7.99 13.72
N HIS A 113 -25.52 -8.44 13.71
CA HIS A 113 -24.35 -7.55 13.69
C HIS A 113 -23.47 -7.72 12.44
N ALA A 114 -24.00 -8.39 11.41
CA ALA A 114 -23.32 -8.51 10.13
C ALA A 114 -23.19 -7.11 9.49
N ILE A 115 -22.11 -6.39 9.80
CA ILE A 115 -21.68 -5.22 9.03
C ILE A 115 -21.46 -5.77 7.61
N PRO A 116 -22.30 -5.41 6.63
CA PRO A 116 -22.22 -6.07 5.34
C PRO A 116 -20.85 -5.77 4.74
N ILE A 117 -20.06 -6.82 4.49
CA ILE A 117 -18.71 -6.74 3.89
C ILE A 117 -18.76 -5.99 2.53
N ARG A 118 -19.93 -5.90 1.89
CA ARG A 118 -20.19 -5.00 0.75
C ARG A 118 -19.85 -3.52 1.02
N LYS A 119 -19.85 -3.05 2.28
CA LYS A 119 -19.47 -1.67 2.63
C LYS A 119 -17.98 -1.39 2.44
N TYR A 120 -17.11 -2.40 2.40
CA TYR A 120 -15.66 -2.19 2.24
C TYR A 120 -15.18 -2.09 0.79
N TYR A 121 -15.97 -2.51 -0.21
CA TYR A 121 -15.50 -2.58 -1.61
C TYR A 121 -16.35 -1.83 -2.65
N LYS A 122 -17.26 -0.92 -2.26
CA LYS A 122 -17.97 -0.09 -3.24
C LYS A 122 -17.06 1.04 -3.77
N LEU A 123 -16.09 0.68 -4.59
CA LEU A 123 -15.38 1.62 -5.46
C LEU A 123 -16.40 2.25 -6.41
N ARG A 124 -16.59 3.58 -6.31
CA ARG A 124 -17.41 4.34 -7.26
C ARG A 124 -16.88 4.14 -8.68
N SER A 125 -17.77 3.76 -9.60
CA SER A 125 -17.65 4.11 -11.01
C SER A 125 -17.62 5.63 -11.11
N VAL A 126 -16.49 6.19 -11.55
CA VAL A 126 -16.36 7.61 -11.86
C VAL A 126 -16.86 7.78 -13.29
N GLU A 127 -18.08 8.29 -13.46
CA GLU A 127 -18.53 8.83 -14.74
C GLU A 127 -17.65 10.03 -15.09
N SER A 128 -16.93 9.92 -16.20
CA SER A 128 -16.13 10.98 -16.78
C SER A 128 -17.05 12.07 -17.36
N ARG A 129 -17.04 13.27 -16.76
CA ARG A 129 -17.50 14.48 -17.45
C ARG A 129 -16.49 14.85 -18.54
N PRO A 130 -16.93 15.22 -19.76
CA PRO A 130 -16.02 15.75 -20.78
C PRO A 130 -15.54 17.16 -20.38
N PRO A 131 -14.27 17.52 -20.66
CA PRO A 131 -13.80 18.88 -20.46
C PRO A 131 -14.37 19.80 -21.55
N SER A 132 -15.08 20.84 -21.11
CA SER A 132 -15.45 22.00 -21.91
C SER A 132 -14.20 22.76 -22.35
N SER A 133 -14.12 22.99 -23.66
CA SER A 133 -13.14 23.85 -24.32
C SER A 133 -13.31 25.31 -23.94
N THR A 134 -12.24 26.00 -23.51
CA THR A 134 -12.05 27.44 -23.80
C THR A 134 -10.59 27.89 -23.62
N SER A 135 -9.99 28.25 -24.76
CA SER A 135 -9.15 29.43 -25.05
C SER A 135 -7.96 29.82 -24.15
N ASN A 136 -6.77 29.67 -24.76
CA ASN A 136 -5.63 30.60 -24.82
C ASN A 136 -5.80 32.01 -24.19
N LYS A 137 -4.80 32.44 -23.40
CA LYS A 137 -4.11 33.75 -23.54
C LYS A 137 -2.83 33.87 -22.67
N ARG A 138 -1.72 34.09 -23.38
CA ARG A 138 -0.61 35.05 -23.16
C ARG A 138 0.37 34.92 -21.97
N ASN A 139 1.62 34.63 -22.36
CA ASN A 139 2.88 35.31 -22.02
C ASN A 139 2.82 36.50 -21.03
N VAL A 140 3.54 36.37 -19.90
CA VAL A 140 4.30 37.47 -19.29
C VAL A 140 5.63 36.92 -18.75
N LYS A 141 6.71 37.55 -19.24
CA LYS A 141 8.12 37.40 -18.88
C LYS A 141 8.40 38.30 -17.67
N LYS A 142 8.94 37.81 -16.56
CA LYS A 142 9.61 38.68 -15.56
C LYS A 142 10.69 37.96 -14.75
N GLN A 143 11.71 38.74 -14.46
CA GLN A 143 13.10 38.40 -14.15
C GLN A 143 13.34 37.87 -12.73
N LEU A 144 14.46 37.14 -12.60
CA LEU A 144 15.13 36.74 -11.37
C LEU A 144 15.73 37.94 -10.61
N ALA A 145 15.73 37.86 -9.28
CA ALA A 145 16.76 38.43 -8.39
C ALA A 145 16.92 37.49 -7.15
N PRO A 146 18.12 37.39 -6.52
CA PRO A 146 18.37 36.41 -5.45
C PRO A 146 18.46 36.97 -4.01
N SER A 147 18.23 36.06 -3.04
CA SER A 147 18.68 36.00 -1.61
C SER A 147 18.01 36.90 -0.55
N PRO A 148 18.09 36.62 0.79
CA PRO A 148 18.74 35.53 1.53
C PRO A 148 17.91 34.81 2.66
N ALA A 149 18.49 33.71 3.17
CA ALA A 149 18.55 33.16 4.55
C ALA A 149 17.33 32.99 5.50
N SER A 150 17.19 31.72 5.93
CA SER A 150 16.85 31.14 7.25
C SER A 150 15.63 31.60 8.05
N LYS A 151 14.62 30.72 8.16
CA LYS A 151 13.90 30.45 9.42
C LYS A 151 13.58 28.95 9.53
N THR A 152 14.23 28.30 10.50
CA THR A 152 13.88 26.98 11.02
C THR A 152 12.60 27.09 11.86
N THR A 153 11.51 26.52 11.39
CA THR A 153 10.26 26.36 12.16
C THR A 153 10.20 24.97 12.79
N PRO A 154 9.74 24.81 14.05
CA PRO A 154 9.67 23.52 14.71
C PRO A 154 8.41 22.74 14.31
N HIS A 155 8.60 21.43 14.17
CA HIS A 155 7.63 20.33 14.34
C HIS A 155 6.19 20.55 13.88
N SER A 156 5.90 20.13 12.65
CA SER A 156 4.55 19.80 12.20
C SER A 156 4.02 18.61 13.01
N ALA A 157 2.94 18.85 13.75
CA ALA A 157 2.15 17.79 14.37
C ALA A 157 1.55 16.90 13.27
N ILE A 158 1.89 15.60 13.31
CA ILE A 158 1.30 14.59 12.42
C ILE A 158 -0.12 14.32 12.91
N CYS A 159 -1.09 15.00 12.30
CA CYS A 159 -2.51 14.76 12.54
C CYS A 159 -2.93 13.49 11.78
N MET A 160 -3.25 12.41 12.52
CA MET A 160 -3.91 11.23 11.94
C MET A 160 -5.34 11.63 11.55
N PRO A 161 -5.80 11.33 10.31
CA PRO A 161 -7.11 11.77 9.85
C PRO A 161 -8.25 11.10 10.65
N SER A 162 -9.10 11.95 11.21
CA SER A 162 -10.38 11.59 11.83
C SER A 162 -11.28 10.84 10.84
N PHE A 163 -11.95 9.79 11.32
CA PHE A 163 -12.82 8.92 10.54
C PHE A 163 -13.95 9.70 9.85
N ILE A 164 -14.05 9.57 8.53
CA ILE A 164 -15.16 10.08 7.72
C ILE A 164 -16.40 9.20 7.99
N ARG A 165 -17.43 9.78 8.62
CA ARG A 165 -18.77 9.18 8.67
C ARG A 165 -19.44 9.34 7.31
N ILE A 166 -19.73 8.22 6.64
CA ILE A 166 -20.49 8.22 5.39
C ILE A 166 -21.98 8.20 5.74
N PRO A 167 -22.79 9.20 5.33
CA PRO A 167 -24.22 9.15 5.52
C PRO A 167 -24.83 8.05 4.64
N LEU A 168 -25.64 7.18 5.25
CA LEU A 168 -26.42 6.19 4.52
C LEU A 168 -27.59 6.91 3.84
N LYS A 169 -27.79 6.64 2.55
CA LYS A 169 -28.97 7.11 1.84
C LYS A 169 -30.19 6.33 2.36
N PRO A 170 -31.32 6.98 2.68
CA PRO A 170 -32.53 6.27 3.05
C PRO A 170 -33.00 5.35 1.91
N PRO A 171 -33.64 4.21 2.24
CA PRO A 171 -34.15 3.26 1.25
C PRO A 171 -35.18 3.91 0.31
N ASP A 172 -35.23 3.48 -0.96
CA ASP A 172 -36.19 4.00 -1.94
C ASP A 172 -37.57 3.39 -1.63
N PRO A 173 -38.63 4.21 -1.48
CA PRO A 173 -39.98 3.71 -1.17
C PRO A 173 -40.59 2.82 -2.27
N ARG A 174 -39.94 2.70 -3.43
CA ARG A 174 -40.37 1.80 -4.52
C ARG A 174 -39.70 0.42 -4.47
N ASP A 175 -38.78 0.18 -3.55
CA ASP A 175 -38.23 -1.15 -3.36
C ASP A 175 -39.36 -2.07 -2.85
N PRO A 176 -39.62 -3.21 -3.52
CA PRO A 176 -40.68 -4.12 -3.11
C PRO A 176 -40.44 -4.59 -1.67
N PRO A 177 -41.50 -4.82 -0.87
CA PRO A 177 -41.34 -5.35 0.48
C PRO A 177 -40.56 -6.66 0.39
N LEU A 178 -39.42 -6.71 1.10
CA LEU A 178 -38.63 -7.93 1.22
C LEU A 178 -39.54 -9.03 1.77
N GLU A 179 -39.86 -10.02 0.94
CA GLU A 179 -40.56 -11.22 1.37
C GLU A 179 -39.88 -11.78 2.61
N GLN A 180 -40.67 -12.00 3.66
CA GLN A 180 -40.25 -12.61 4.92
C GLN A 180 -39.98 -14.10 4.68
N GLY A 181 -38.92 -14.41 3.93
CA GLY A 181 -38.43 -15.75 3.75
C GLY A 181 -38.00 -16.31 5.10
N LYS A 182 -38.47 -17.52 5.43
CA LYS A 182 -38.08 -18.29 6.62
C LYS A 182 -36.56 -18.22 6.79
N HIS A 183 -36.09 -17.46 7.78
CA HIS A 183 -34.69 -17.38 8.15
C HIS A 183 -34.25 -18.72 8.73
N THR A 184 -33.84 -19.66 7.86
CA THR A 184 -33.02 -20.78 8.31
C THR A 184 -31.66 -20.20 8.69
N SER A 185 -31.33 -20.27 9.98
CA SER A 185 -30.08 -19.77 10.53
C SER A 185 -28.92 -20.66 10.07
N HIS A 186 -28.50 -20.51 8.82
CA HIS A 186 -27.28 -21.14 8.32
C HIS A 186 -26.07 -20.35 8.82
N THR A 187 -25.36 -20.91 9.79
CA THR A 187 -24.05 -20.42 10.22
C THR A 187 -23.03 -20.77 9.15
N TYR A 188 -22.71 -19.80 8.27
CA TYR A 188 -21.60 -19.93 7.34
C TYR A 188 -20.28 -19.55 8.04
N THR A 189 -19.52 -20.55 8.48
CA THR A 189 -18.13 -20.38 8.93
C THR A 189 -17.19 -20.29 7.73
N SER A 190 -17.36 -19.25 6.90
CA SER A 190 -16.41 -19.01 5.81
C SER A 190 -15.14 -18.37 6.36
N ILE A 191 -14.02 -19.09 6.25
CA ILE A 191 -12.70 -18.57 6.62
C ILE A 191 -12.35 -17.43 5.64
N VAL A 192 -12.41 -16.19 6.13
CA VAL A 192 -12.05 -15.02 5.33
C VAL A 192 -10.54 -14.99 5.16
N HIS A 193 -10.09 -15.39 3.99
CA HIS A 193 -8.67 -15.49 3.68
C HIS A 193 -7.97 -14.13 3.80
N GLY A 194 -6.94 -14.05 4.65
CA GLY A 194 -6.17 -12.82 4.87
C GLY A 194 -6.73 -11.89 5.95
N LEU A 195 -7.77 -12.29 6.68
CA LEU A 195 -8.21 -11.62 7.90
C LEU A 195 -7.69 -12.39 9.13
N LYS A 196 -7.12 -11.70 10.11
CA LYS A 196 -6.63 -12.30 11.37
C LYS A 196 -7.16 -11.54 12.57
N GLN A 197 -7.60 -12.26 13.61
CA GLN A 197 -7.91 -11.65 14.89
C GLN A 197 -6.67 -11.66 15.79
N CYS A 198 -6.38 -10.53 16.43
CA CYS A 198 -5.35 -10.50 17.47
C CYS A 198 -5.90 -11.07 18.79
N VAL A 199 -5.25 -12.09 19.34
CA VAL A 199 -5.65 -12.72 20.61
C VAL A 199 -5.54 -11.79 21.82
N HIS A 200 -4.68 -10.77 21.74
CA HIS A 200 -4.46 -9.85 22.85
C HIS A 200 -5.45 -8.68 22.86
N CYS A 201 -5.66 -8.03 21.71
CA CYS A 201 -6.52 -6.83 21.64
C CYS A 201 -7.87 -7.06 20.97
N GLY A 202 -8.19 -8.29 20.55
CA GLY A 202 -9.44 -8.68 19.90
C GLY A 202 -9.67 -8.08 18.50
N ARG A 203 -8.81 -7.16 18.03
CA ARG A 203 -8.98 -6.48 16.73
C ARG A 203 -8.74 -7.41 15.56
N TYR A 204 -9.57 -7.26 14.54
CA TYR A 204 -9.39 -7.90 13.24
C TYR A 204 -8.50 -7.07 12.33
N TRP A 205 -7.54 -7.75 11.72
CA TRP A 205 -6.57 -7.17 10.82
C TRP A 205 -6.65 -7.83 9.46
N ASN A 206 -6.93 -7.04 8.42
CA ASN A 206 -6.55 -7.45 7.08
C ASN A 206 -5.01 -7.54 7.04
N ARG A 207 -4.49 -8.66 6.58
CA ARG A 207 -3.05 -8.98 6.53
C ARG A 207 -2.25 -7.86 5.87
N ASP A 208 -2.72 -7.37 4.73
CA ASP A 208 -1.99 -6.41 3.91
C ASP A 208 -2.06 -5.01 4.56
N VAL A 209 -3.19 -4.67 5.21
CA VAL A 209 -3.33 -3.43 6.01
C VAL A 209 -2.41 -3.44 7.23
N SER A 210 -2.35 -4.56 7.97
CA SER A 210 -1.46 -4.67 9.13
C SER A 210 0.00 -4.59 8.71
N ALA A 211 0.36 -5.25 7.60
CA ALA A 211 1.71 -5.17 7.04
C ALA A 211 2.07 -3.75 6.63
N ALA A 212 1.19 -3.04 5.91
CA ALA A 212 1.43 -1.66 5.50
C ALA A 212 1.68 -0.73 6.70
N ARG A 213 0.91 -0.89 7.79
CA ARG A 213 1.13 -0.13 9.03
C ARG A 213 2.47 -0.44 9.66
N ASN A 214 2.81 -1.71 9.80
CA ASN A 214 4.09 -2.15 10.38
C ASN A 214 5.30 -1.69 9.54
N ILE A 215 5.17 -1.66 8.20
CA ILE A 215 6.19 -1.11 7.30
C ILE A 215 6.37 0.40 7.55
N GLY A 216 5.26 1.15 7.65
CA GLY A 216 5.30 2.58 7.98
C GLY A 216 5.98 2.84 9.33
N TRP A 217 5.66 2.05 10.35
CA TRP A 217 6.30 2.12 11.66
C TRP A 217 7.80 1.81 11.61
N CYS A 218 8.21 0.79 10.83
CA CYS A 218 9.64 0.51 10.62
C CYS A 218 10.36 1.70 10.01
N PHE A 219 9.77 2.32 8.99
CA PHE A 219 10.37 3.47 8.32
C PHE A 219 10.52 4.65 9.26
N LEU A 220 9.46 5.02 9.99
CA LEU A 220 9.50 6.12 10.95
C LEU A 220 10.55 5.87 12.04
N SER A 221 10.59 4.66 12.61
CA SER A 221 11.58 4.29 13.62
C SER A 221 13.01 4.39 13.09
N LEU A 222 13.27 3.96 11.85
CA LEU A 222 14.59 4.10 11.24
C LEU A 222 14.98 5.56 11.02
N CYS A 223 14.06 6.40 10.56
CA CYS A 223 14.31 7.82 10.38
C CYS A 223 14.59 8.54 11.70
N LEU A 224 13.88 8.18 12.77
CA LEU A 224 13.98 8.87 14.06
C LEU A 224 15.12 8.35 14.94
N THR A 225 15.36 7.04 14.93
CA THR A 225 16.28 6.38 15.89
C THR A 225 17.44 5.66 15.23
N GLY A 226 17.45 5.57 13.89
CA GLY A 226 18.40 4.73 13.15
C GLY A 226 18.15 3.23 13.32
N GLN A 227 17.13 2.81 14.09
CA GLN A 227 16.87 1.41 14.40
C GLN A 227 15.44 0.99 14.07
N ARG A 228 15.25 -0.30 13.74
CA ARG A 228 13.91 -0.90 13.62
C ARG A 228 13.30 -1.17 15.00
N PRO A 229 11.95 -1.12 15.11
CA PRO A 229 11.25 -1.50 16.32
C PRO A 229 11.65 -2.93 16.74
N PRO A 230 11.87 -3.21 18.05
CA PRO A 230 12.36 -4.51 18.51
C PRO A 230 11.54 -5.70 18.00
N HIS A 231 10.22 -5.56 17.99
CA HIS A 231 9.27 -6.60 17.57
C HIS A 231 9.20 -6.83 16.05
N LEU A 232 9.81 -5.95 15.23
CA LEU A 232 9.92 -6.08 13.77
C LEU A 232 11.39 -6.22 13.32
N ARG A 233 12.31 -6.42 14.26
CA ARG A 233 13.74 -6.57 13.99
C ARG A 233 14.02 -8.00 13.56
N ARG A 234 14.78 -8.17 12.49
CA ARG A 234 15.30 -9.47 12.08
C ARG A 234 16.34 -9.94 13.11
N PRO A 235 16.26 -11.20 13.60
CA PRO A 235 17.33 -11.77 14.40
C PRO A 235 18.63 -11.71 13.61
N ILE A 236 19.68 -11.18 14.22
CA ILE A 236 21.00 -11.14 13.59
C ILE A 236 21.45 -12.59 13.43
N SER A 237 21.61 -13.03 12.18
CA SER A 237 22.09 -14.39 11.91
C SER A 237 23.47 -14.60 12.54
N LYS A 238 23.81 -15.84 12.95
CA LYS A 238 25.13 -16.14 13.52
C LYS A 238 26.26 -15.66 12.61
N LYS A 239 26.11 -15.81 11.28
CA LYS A 239 27.07 -15.35 10.27
C LYS A 239 27.25 -13.83 10.25
N GLN A 240 26.17 -13.05 10.46
CA GLN A 240 26.26 -11.58 10.52
C GLN A 240 26.95 -11.09 11.79
N ARG A 241 26.82 -11.80 12.93
CA ARG A 241 27.53 -11.42 14.16
C ARG A 241 29.06 -11.45 13.97
N VAL A 242 29.58 -12.44 13.25
CA VAL A 242 31.01 -12.58 12.97
C VAL A 242 31.52 -11.44 12.07
N ILE A 243 30.68 -10.95 11.15
CA ILE A 243 31.06 -9.84 10.27
C ILE A 243 31.05 -8.52 11.05
N SER A 244 30.03 -8.28 11.90
CA SER A 244 29.94 -7.04 12.66
C SER A 244 31.05 -6.90 13.70
N SER A 245 31.48 -8.01 14.33
CA SER A 245 32.59 -7.96 15.28
C SER A 245 33.90 -7.56 14.58
N ARG A 246 34.19 -8.14 13.41
CA ARG A 246 35.41 -7.80 12.64
C ARG A 246 35.46 -6.36 12.14
N THR A 247 34.32 -5.76 11.80
CA THR A 247 34.27 -4.37 11.32
C THR A 247 34.51 -3.36 12.43
N LEU A 248 34.06 -3.65 13.65
CA LEU A 248 34.35 -2.83 14.83
C LEU A 248 35.84 -2.84 15.17
N ASP A 249 36.50 -4.00 15.10
CA ASP A 249 37.93 -4.10 15.39
C ASP A 249 38.78 -3.29 14.39
N THR A 250 38.36 -3.26 13.12
CA THR A 250 39.08 -2.53 12.06
C THR A 250 38.92 -1.01 12.19
N ALA A 251 37.72 -0.53 12.52
CA ALA A 251 37.46 0.90 12.72
C ALA A 251 38.22 1.47 13.93
N ASN A 252 38.32 0.67 14.99
CA ASN A 252 39.09 1.06 16.19
C ASN A 252 40.60 1.05 15.91
N ALA A 253 41.12 0.07 15.17
CA ALA A 253 42.54 0.02 14.80
C ALA A 253 43.00 1.21 13.93
N SER A 254 42.14 1.71 13.03
CA SER A 254 42.46 2.90 12.22
C SER A 254 42.47 4.20 13.02
N THR A 255 41.80 4.26 14.17
CA THR A 255 41.77 5.48 15.00
C THR A 255 43.06 5.66 15.80
N THR A 256 43.77 4.57 16.12
CA THR A 256 45.01 4.59 16.90
C THR A 256 46.27 4.92 16.09
N ALA A 257 46.21 4.87 14.76
CA ALA A 257 47.37 5.08 13.87
C ALA A 257 47.60 6.55 13.46
N ILE A 258 46.80 7.49 13.97
CA ILE A 258 46.85 8.93 13.63
C ILE A 258 47.31 9.77 14.86
N SER A 259 47.77 9.11 15.93
CA SER A 259 48.41 9.75 17.09
C SER A 259 49.89 9.41 17.11
#